data_AF-A0A142WRR7-F1
#
_entry.id   AF-A0A142WRR7-F1
#
_cell.length_a   1.000
_cell.length_b   1.000
_cell.length_c   1.000
_cell.angle_alpha   90.00
_cell.angle_beta   90.00
_cell.angle_gamma   90.00
#
_symmetry.space_group_name_H-M   'P 1'
#
loop_
_entity.id
_entity.type
_entity.pdbx_description
1 polymer ?
#
loop_
_entity_poly.entity_id
_entity_poly.type
_entity_poly.pdbx_seq_one_letter_code
_entity_poly.pdbx_strand_id
1 'polypeptide(L)'
;MIDNKRGQTSPAQSCNTVVQRNIQDVIHARKKIERRESASERIARKITELAGNMGFAYFHCAWFAIWIAVNLWEGEGAFDPFPFVLLTTVVSLEAIFLTLMVLVSQNREAKLEEQRADLDLQIDLLAEYEVTRLLCLVSAIAKKLELDETEDDDMKELLTTVRPRDLLKELETLEGRKAVS
;
A
#
# COMPACT_ATOMS: atom_id res chain seq x y z
N MET A 1 -21.13 -30.85 50.27
CA MET A 1 -19.73 -30.90 49.79
C MET A 1 -19.76 -30.38 48.37
N ILE A 2 -19.37 -29.11 48.18
CA ILE A 2 -19.61 -28.34 46.94
C ILE A 2 -18.44 -28.57 45.98
N ASP A 3 -18.75 -29.10 44.80
CA ASP A 3 -17.83 -29.31 43.70
C ASP A 3 -17.66 -28.00 42.91
N ASN A 4 -16.48 -27.38 42.99
CA ASN A 4 -16.14 -26.17 42.24
C ASN A 4 -14.93 -26.46 41.32
N LYS A 5 -15.20 -27.04 40.15
CA LYS A 5 -14.28 -27.05 39.02
C LYS A 5 -14.77 -26.07 37.94
N ARG A 6 -14.60 -24.77 38.19
CA ARG A 6 -14.54 -23.79 37.09
C ARG A 6 -13.11 -23.79 36.55
N GLY A 7 -12.94 -24.40 35.38
CA GLY A 7 -11.68 -24.42 34.63
C GLY A 7 -11.20 -23.00 34.36
N GLN A 8 -10.08 -22.64 34.98
CA GLN A 8 -9.30 -21.46 34.64
C GLN A 8 -8.62 -21.73 33.29
N THR A 9 -9.15 -21.16 32.21
CA THR A 9 -8.41 -21.08 30.94
C THR A 9 -7.31 -20.04 31.10
N SER A 10 -6.06 -20.44 30.87
CA SER A 10 -4.87 -19.59 31.03
C SER A 10 -4.91 -18.38 30.08
N PRO A 11 -4.50 -17.16 30.49
CA PRO A 11 -4.59 -15.94 29.68
C PRO A 11 -3.87 -16.05 28.32
N ALA A 12 -2.83 -16.88 28.21
CA ALA A 12 -2.14 -17.16 26.95
C ALA A 12 -3.02 -17.92 25.92
N GLN A 13 -3.93 -18.80 26.38
CA GLN A 13 -4.86 -19.51 25.50
C GLN A 13 -6.00 -18.61 25.01
N SER A 14 -6.40 -17.62 25.83
CA SER A 14 -7.37 -16.60 25.46
C SER A 14 -6.83 -15.67 24.36
N CYS A 15 -5.57 -15.25 24.47
CA CYS A 15 -4.93 -14.41 23.44
C CYS A 15 -4.78 -15.15 22.11
N ASN A 16 -4.35 -16.42 22.12
CA ASN A 16 -4.19 -17.22 20.90
C ASN A 16 -5.54 -17.47 20.18
N THR A 17 -6.61 -17.73 20.95
CA THR A 17 -7.95 -17.97 20.38
C THR A 17 -8.60 -16.70 19.82
N VAL A 18 -8.35 -15.53 20.41
CA VAL A 18 -8.82 -14.24 19.87
C VAL A 18 -8.05 -13.85 18.61
N VAL A 19 -6.73 -14.07 18.57
CA VAL A 19 -5.90 -13.84 17.38
C VAL A 19 -6.30 -14.78 16.24
N GLN A 20 -6.51 -16.08 16.52
CA GLN A 20 -6.97 -17.03 15.51
C GLN A 20 -8.34 -16.68 14.94
N ARG A 21 -9.29 -16.26 15.78
CA ARG A 21 -10.63 -15.85 15.34
C ARG A 21 -10.57 -14.60 14.46
N ASN A 22 -9.81 -13.58 14.86
CA ASN A 22 -9.63 -12.36 14.07
C ASN A 22 -8.98 -12.63 12.70
N ILE A 23 -7.97 -13.51 12.64
CA ILE A 23 -7.35 -13.92 11.36
C ILE A 23 -8.37 -14.60 10.45
N GLN A 24 -9.22 -15.46 11.01
CA GLN A 24 -10.24 -16.18 10.25
C GLN A 24 -11.32 -15.24 9.70
N ASP A 25 -11.71 -14.22 10.48
CA ASP A 25 -12.67 -13.20 10.06
C ASP A 25 -12.11 -12.31 8.94
N VAL A 26 -10.83 -11.96 9.00
CA VAL A 26 -10.13 -11.21 7.93
C VAL A 26 -10.04 -12.04 6.64
N ILE A 27 -9.77 -13.35 6.74
CA ILE A 27 -9.72 -14.25 5.57
C ILE A 27 -11.11 -14.42 4.94
N HIS A 28 -12.17 -14.53 5.76
CA HIS A 28 -13.54 -14.62 5.28
C HIS A 28 -14.05 -13.31 4.66
N ALA A 29 -13.66 -12.16 5.21
CA ALA A 29 -13.95 -10.85 4.63
C ALA A 29 -13.27 -10.68 3.26
N ARG A 30 -11.99 -11.06 3.13
CA ARG A 30 -11.26 -11.05 1.84
C ARG A 30 -11.94 -11.93 0.79
N LYS A 31 -12.35 -13.15 1.15
CA LYS A 31 -13.09 -14.06 0.23
C LYS A 31 -14.45 -13.53 -0.23
N LYS A 32 -15.10 -12.66 0.55
CA LYS A 32 -16.40 -12.07 0.17
C LYS A 32 -16.24 -10.92 -0.83
N ILE A 33 -15.14 -10.18 -0.74
CA ILE A 33 -14.75 -9.15 -1.71
C ILE A 33 -14.42 -9.82 -3.06
N GLU A 34 -13.68 -10.93 -3.02
CA GLU A 34 -13.28 -11.71 -4.20
C GLU A 34 -14.46 -12.37 -4.95
N ARG A 35 -15.57 -12.66 -4.27
CA ARG A 35 -16.76 -13.29 -4.88
C ARG A 35 -17.70 -12.31 -5.61
N ARG A 36 -17.43 -11.01 -5.55
CA ARG A 36 -18.17 -9.97 -6.29
C ARG A 36 -17.37 -9.38 -7.44
N GLU A 37 -16.38 -10.12 -7.94
CA GLU A 37 -15.62 -9.65 -9.09
C GLU A 37 -16.51 -9.46 -10.31
N SER A 38 -16.76 -8.18 -10.58
CA SER A 38 -17.36 -7.74 -11.82
C SER A 38 -16.50 -8.20 -13.01
N ALA A 39 -17.11 -8.39 -14.19
CA ALA A 39 -16.37 -8.72 -15.40
C ALA A 39 -15.24 -7.70 -15.67
N SER A 40 -15.43 -6.45 -15.26
CA SER A 40 -14.42 -5.39 -15.31
C SER A 40 -13.24 -5.60 -14.35
N GLU A 41 -13.44 -6.12 -13.14
CA GLU A 41 -12.34 -6.45 -12.20
C GLU A 41 -11.50 -7.64 -12.67
N ARG A 42 -12.12 -8.61 -13.35
CA ARG A 42 -11.39 -9.71 -13.99
C ARG A 42 -10.51 -9.23 -15.13
N ILE A 43 -11.03 -8.31 -15.94
CA ILE A 43 -10.26 -7.69 -17.03
C ILE A 43 -9.13 -6.83 -16.46
N ALA A 44 -9.41 -6.02 -15.43
CA ALA A 44 -8.42 -5.21 -14.73
C ALA A 44 -7.29 -6.07 -14.13
N ARG A 45 -7.60 -7.19 -13.47
CA ARG A 45 -6.58 -8.10 -12.93
C ARG A 45 -5.70 -8.70 -14.04
N LYS A 46 -6.31 -9.18 -15.14
CA LYS A 46 -5.54 -9.69 -16.29
C LYS A 46 -4.64 -8.63 -16.91
N ILE A 47 -5.15 -7.40 -17.01
CA ILE A 47 -4.40 -6.23 -17.46
C ILE A 47 -3.21 -5.95 -16.53
N THR A 48 -3.42 -5.98 -15.21
CA THR A 48 -2.34 -5.76 -14.22
C THR A 48 -1.30 -6.88 -14.24
N GLU A 49 -1.72 -8.14 -14.41
CA GLU A 49 -0.79 -9.28 -14.58
C GLU A 49 -0.01 -9.19 -15.90
N LEU A 50 -0.65 -8.74 -16.99
CA LEU A 50 -0.01 -8.48 -18.27
C LEU A 50 0.95 -7.29 -18.22
N ALA A 51 0.61 -6.24 -17.47
CA ALA A 51 1.48 -5.08 -17.26
C ALA A 51 2.71 -5.41 -16.39
N GLY A 52 2.59 -6.35 -15.46
CA GLY A 52 3.69 -6.81 -14.62
C GLY A 52 4.64 -7.82 -15.30
N ASN A 53 4.21 -8.45 -16.39
CA ASN A 53 5.00 -9.45 -17.10
C ASN A 53 5.48 -8.89 -18.45
N MET A 54 6.80 -8.80 -18.65
CA MET A 54 7.42 -8.38 -19.93
C MET A 54 6.95 -9.21 -21.14
N GLY A 55 6.27 -10.34 -20.94
CA GLY A 55 5.66 -11.17 -21.98
C GLY A 55 4.72 -10.42 -22.94
N PHE A 56 4.02 -9.37 -22.50
CA PHE A 56 3.16 -8.59 -23.40
C PHE A 56 3.98 -7.89 -24.50
N ALA A 57 5.12 -7.29 -24.15
CA ALA A 57 6.00 -6.64 -25.12
C ALA A 57 6.58 -7.65 -26.13
N TYR A 58 7.02 -8.83 -25.65
CA TYR A 58 7.52 -9.89 -26.52
C TYR A 58 6.47 -10.38 -27.53
N PHE A 59 5.21 -10.50 -27.11
CA PHE A 59 4.11 -10.85 -28.02
C PHE A 59 3.96 -9.82 -29.14
N HIS A 60 3.98 -8.52 -28.82
CA HIS A 60 3.86 -7.44 -29.82
C HIS A 60 5.04 -7.45 -30.79
N CYS A 61 6.27 -7.56 -30.28
CA CYS A 61 7.45 -7.66 -31.12
C CYS A 61 7.37 -8.85 -32.08
N ALA A 62 6.96 -10.03 -31.59
CA ALA A 62 6.82 -11.22 -32.41
C ALA A 62 5.73 -11.06 -33.48
N TRP A 63 4.55 -10.55 -33.08
CA TRP A 63 3.45 -10.29 -34.00
C TRP A 63 3.83 -9.29 -35.10
N PHE A 64 4.46 -8.16 -34.77
CA PHE A 64 4.90 -7.18 -35.76
C PHE A 64 5.98 -7.74 -36.68
N ALA A 65 6.94 -8.50 -36.15
CA ALA A 65 7.96 -9.14 -36.96
C ALA A 65 7.35 -10.13 -37.96
N ILE A 66 6.36 -10.92 -37.53
CA ILE A 66 5.62 -11.84 -38.40
C ILE A 66 4.86 -11.05 -39.48
N TRP A 67 4.14 -9.98 -39.12
CA TRP A 67 3.40 -9.15 -40.07
C TRP A 67 4.31 -8.59 -41.16
N ILE A 68 5.45 -8.01 -40.76
CA ILE A 68 6.44 -7.46 -41.69
C ILE A 68 7.00 -8.57 -42.58
N ALA A 69 7.37 -9.73 -42.00
CA ALA A 69 7.93 -10.84 -42.76
C ALA A 69 6.95 -11.39 -43.82
N VAL A 70 5.67 -11.54 -43.47
CA VAL A 70 4.62 -11.99 -44.41
C VAL A 70 4.44 -10.99 -45.55
N ASN A 71 4.33 -9.70 -45.25
CA ASN A 71 4.16 -8.66 -46.28
C ASN A 71 5.41 -8.47 -47.15
N LEU A 72 6.62 -8.68 -46.62
CA LEU A 72 7.84 -8.69 -47.41
C LEU A 72 7.93 -9.90 -48.35
N TRP A 73 7.45 -11.07 -47.91
CA TRP A 73 7.46 -12.29 -48.72
C TRP A 73 6.50 -12.16 -49.91
N GLU A 74 5.29 -11.67 -49.70
CA GLU A 74 4.27 -11.56 -50.76
C GLU A 74 4.60 -10.50 -51.84
N GLY A 75 5.44 -9.51 -51.54
CA GLY A 75 5.96 -8.55 -52.51
C GLY A 75 4.86 -7.78 -53.26
N GLU A 76 4.55 -8.18 -54.49
CA GLU A 76 3.57 -7.53 -55.38
C GLU A 76 2.11 -7.80 -54.99
N GLY A 77 1.84 -8.84 -54.20
CA GLY A 77 0.51 -9.19 -53.68
C GLY A 77 0.27 -8.79 -52.22
N ALA A 78 1.21 -8.06 -51.61
CA ALA A 78 1.17 -7.77 -50.19
C ALA A 78 -0.08 -6.96 -49.79
N PHE A 79 -0.74 -7.39 -48.72
CA PHE A 79 -1.93 -6.71 -48.19
C PHE A 79 -1.60 -5.34 -47.58
N ASP A 80 -0.40 -5.17 -47.02
CA ASP A 80 0.11 -3.92 -46.45
C ASP A 80 1.52 -3.63 -47.04
N PRO A 81 1.60 -3.11 -48.28
CA PRO A 81 2.86 -2.77 -48.92
C PRO A 81 3.63 -1.68 -48.15
N PHE A 82 4.95 -1.64 -48.30
CA PHE A 82 5.76 -0.54 -47.78
C PHE A 82 5.19 0.80 -48.29
N PRO A 83 4.79 1.74 -47.40
CA PRO A 83 5.30 1.99 -46.05
C PRO A 83 4.48 1.45 -44.84
N PHE A 84 3.69 0.38 -44.99
CA PHE A 84 2.92 -0.27 -43.91
C PHE A 84 1.90 0.65 -43.21
N VAL A 85 0.98 1.25 -43.98
CA VAL A 85 -0.01 2.20 -43.45
C VAL A 85 -0.99 1.53 -42.50
N LEU A 86 -1.39 0.27 -42.77
CA LEU A 86 -2.34 -0.44 -41.93
C LEU A 86 -1.70 -0.80 -40.58
N LEU A 87 -0.49 -1.36 -40.60
CA LEU A 87 0.26 -1.64 -39.37
C LEU A 87 0.44 -0.37 -38.54
N THR A 88 0.87 0.73 -39.17
CA THR A 88 1.09 2.01 -38.45
C THR A 88 -0.19 2.54 -37.81
N THR A 89 -1.33 2.38 -38.48
CA THR A 89 -2.64 2.80 -37.95
C THR A 89 -3.03 1.96 -36.74
N VAL A 90 -2.87 0.63 -36.82
CA VAL A 90 -3.18 -0.29 -35.71
C VAL A 90 -2.26 -0.02 -34.51
N VAL A 91 -0.96 0.11 -34.74
CA VAL A 91 0.04 0.42 -33.70
C VAL A 91 -0.28 1.74 -33.02
N SER A 92 -0.66 2.77 -33.77
CA SER A 92 -1.00 4.08 -33.19
C SER A 92 -2.23 4.00 -32.28
N LEU A 93 -3.27 3.26 -32.68
CA LEU A 93 -4.44 3.04 -31.85
C LEU A 93 -4.09 2.23 -30.59
N GLU A 94 -3.31 1.17 -30.75
CA GLU A 94 -2.85 0.31 -29.67
C GLU A 94 -2.01 1.08 -28.64
N ALA A 95 -1.12 1.97 -29.08
CA ALA A 95 -0.32 2.81 -28.20
C ALA A 95 -1.18 3.71 -27.29
N ILE A 96 -2.31 4.22 -27.79
CA ILE A 96 -3.28 4.99 -26.99
C ILE A 96 -3.88 4.08 -25.89
N PHE A 97 -4.31 2.86 -26.25
CA PHE A 97 -4.82 1.90 -25.27
C PHE A 97 -3.80 1.54 -24.20
N LEU A 98 -2.53 1.33 -24.59
CA LEU A 98 -1.44 1.06 -23.65
C LEU A 98 -1.21 2.23 -22.70
N THR A 99 -1.21 3.45 -23.22
CA THR A 99 -1.02 4.65 -22.41
C THR A 99 -2.15 4.79 -21.39
N LEU A 100 -3.41 4.59 -21.81
CA LEU A 100 -4.56 4.63 -20.91
C LEU A 100 -4.51 3.51 -19.86
N MET A 101 -4.12 2.30 -20.25
CA MET A 101 -3.95 1.16 -19.36
C MET A 101 -2.87 1.43 -18.30
N VAL A 102 -1.74 1.98 -18.72
CA VAL A 102 -0.65 2.40 -17.83
C VAL A 102 -1.12 3.51 -16.90
N LEU A 103 -1.84 4.52 -17.40
CA LEU A 103 -2.35 5.63 -16.60
C LEU A 103 -3.33 5.14 -15.51
N VAL A 104 -4.24 4.25 -15.86
CA VAL A 104 -5.17 3.64 -14.88
C VAL A 104 -4.40 2.83 -13.83
N SER A 105 -3.38 2.09 -14.24
CA SER A 105 -2.53 1.32 -13.32
C SER A 105 -1.74 2.23 -12.40
N GLN A 106 -1.13 3.30 -12.93
CA GLN A 106 -0.42 4.31 -12.16
C GLN A 106 -1.33 5.02 -11.17
N ASN A 107 -2.54 5.42 -11.58
CA ASN A 107 -3.51 6.07 -10.69
C ASN A 107 -3.92 5.15 -9.52
N ARG A 108 -4.06 3.85 -9.78
CA ARG A 108 -4.34 2.85 -8.74
C ARG A 108 -3.16 2.71 -7.77
N GLU A 109 -1.93 2.60 -8.27
CA GLU A 109 -0.74 2.51 -7.42
C GLU A 109 -0.52 3.79 -6.62
N ALA A 110 -0.72 4.97 -7.20
CA ALA A 110 -0.63 6.26 -6.50
C ALA A 110 -1.61 6.36 -5.33
N LYS A 111 -2.85 5.88 -5.51
CA LYS A 111 -3.84 5.84 -4.42
C LYS A 111 -3.43 4.88 -3.30
N LEU A 112 -2.82 3.74 -3.63
CA LEU A 112 -2.30 2.80 -2.65
C LEU A 112 -1.08 3.36 -1.91
N GLU A 113 -0.21 4.07 -2.62
CA GLU A 113 0.94 4.76 -2.07
C GLU A 113 0.52 5.87 -1.09
N GLU A 114 -0.49 6.68 -1.44
CA GLU A 114 -1.05 7.71 -0.55
C GLU A 114 -1.61 7.09 0.75
N GLN A 115 -2.33 5.97 0.65
CA GLN A 115 -2.84 5.25 1.83
C GLN A 115 -1.72 4.69 2.71
N ARG A 116 -0.64 4.20 2.11
CA ARG A 116 0.53 3.71 2.86
C ARG A 116 1.23 4.86 3.57
N ALA A 117 1.44 5.98 2.86
CA ALA A 117 2.08 7.16 3.44
C ALA A 117 1.30 7.71 4.64
N ASP A 118 -0.04 7.72 4.59
CA ASP A 118 -0.87 8.14 5.72
C ASP A 118 -0.74 7.20 6.93
N LEU A 119 -0.72 5.88 6.69
CA LEU A 119 -0.52 4.90 7.75
C LEU A 119 0.88 4.98 8.36
N ASP A 120 1.91 5.14 7.52
CA ASP A 120 3.30 5.28 7.98
C ASP A 120 3.46 6.54 8.84
N LEU A 121 2.85 7.67 8.43
CA LEU A 121 2.82 8.89 9.24
C LEU A 121 2.16 8.66 10.61
N GLN A 122 1.04 7.94 10.66
CA GLN A 122 0.37 7.63 11.93
C GLN A 122 1.22 6.74 12.85
N ILE A 123 1.92 5.75 12.28
CA ILE A 123 2.83 4.88 13.02
C ILE A 123 4.00 5.70 13.57
N ASP A 124 4.59 6.59 12.76
CA ASP A 124 5.70 7.44 13.18
C ASP A 124 5.30 8.38 14.33
N LEU A 125 4.13 9.01 14.24
CA LEU A 125 3.61 9.87 15.31
C LEU A 125 3.34 9.08 16.60
N LEU A 126 2.81 7.86 16.49
CA LEU A 126 2.58 7.00 17.64
C LEU A 126 3.92 6.57 18.28
N ALA A 127 4.90 6.21 17.46
CA ALA A 127 6.24 5.85 17.92
C ALA A 127 6.92 7.03 18.63
N GLU A 128 6.82 8.24 18.07
CA GLU A 128 7.35 9.47 18.70
C GLU A 128 6.68 9.73 20.06
N TYR A 129 5.35 9.55 20.15
CA TYR A 129 4.62 9.64 21.41
C TYR A 129 5.09 8.61 22.45
N GLU A 130 5.26 7.35 22.04
CA GLU A 130 5.73 6.27 22.92
C GLU A 130 7.17 6.52 23.40
N VAL A 131 8.07 6.95 22.51
CA VAL A 131 9.46 7.30 22.85
C VAL A 131 9.48 8.46 23.84
N THR A 132 8.69 9.51 23.62
CA THR A 132 8.60 10.65 24.55
C THR A 132 8.08 10.21 25.91
N ARG A 133 7.08 9.31 25.93
CA ARG A 133 6.54 8.76 27.17
C ARG A 133 7.56 7.91 27.91
N LEU A 134 8.36 7.12 27.20
CA LEU A 134 9.46 6.35 27.79
C LEU A 134 10.53 7.28 28.36
N LEU A 135 10.91 8.35 27.65
CA LEU A 135 11.88 9.35 28.12
C LEU A 135 11.40 10.00 29.43
N CYS A 136 10.13 10.40 29.50
CA CYS A 136 9.52 10.94 30.71
C CYS A 136 9.55 9.94 31.89
N LEU A 137 9.26 8.65 31.63
CA LEU A 137 9.31 7.61 32.66
C LEU A 137 10.75 7.36 33.14
N VAL A 138 11.71 7.33 32.23
CA VAL A 138 13.14 7.15 32.55
C VAL A 138 13.67 8.33 33.35
N SER A 139 13.36 9.57 32.95
CA SER A 139 13.72 10.78 33.71
C SER A 139 13.09 10.78 35.10
N ALA A 140 11.82 10.38 35.22
CA ALA A 140 11.16 10.25 36.54
C ALA A 140 11.85 9.20 37.44
N ILE A 141 12.36 8.10 36.88
CA ILE A 141 13.12 7.08 37.60
C ILE A 141 14.51 7.61 37.99
N ALA A 142 15.22 8.27 37.08
CA ALA A 142 16.53 8.86 37.34
C ALA A 142 16.49 9.85 38.52
N LYS A 143 15.49 10.75 38.50
CA LYS A 143 15.22 11.69 39.59
C LYS A 143 14.91 11.01 40.93
N LYS A 144 14.21 9.87 40.91
CA LYS A 144 13.88 9.07 42.10
C LYS A 144 15.10 8.36 42.69
N LEU A 145 16.10 8.05 41.87
CA LEU A 145 17.33 7.38 42.26
C LEU A 145 18.43 8.35 42.72
N GLU A 146 18.13 9.66 42.78
CA GLU A 146 19.08 10.72 43.14
C GLU A 146 20.39 10.64 42.32
N LEU A 147 20.29 10.14 41.08
CA LEU A 147 21.36 10.27 40.12
C LEU A 147 21.47 11.76 39.84
N ASP A 148 22.49 12.40 40.42
CA ASP A 148 22.78 13.81 40.25
C ASP A 148 22.85 14.08 38.75
N GLU A 149 21.79 14.69 38.22
CA GLU A 149 21.70 15.12 36.82
C GLU A 149 22.73 16.24 36.70
N THR A 150 23.99 15.88 36.48
CA THR A 150 25.04 16.80 36.06
C THR A 150 24.59 17.37 34.73
N GLU A 151 23.88 18.49 34.81
CA GLU A 151 23.54 19.47 33.77
C GLU A 151 23.91 19.06 32.35
N ASP A 152 23.26 18.03 31.81
CA ASP A 152 23.44 17.66 30.41
C ASP A 152 22.40 18.45 29.62
N ASP A 153 22.85 19.58 29.07
CA ASP A 153 22.07 20.53 28.26
C ASP A 153 21.25 19.80 27.17
N ASP A 154 21.81 18.69 26.66
CA ASP A 154 21.23 17.77 25.68
C ASP A 154 19.89 17.14 26.13
N MET A 155 19.73 16.80 27.41
CA MET A 155 18.48 16.19 27.93
C MET A 155 17.34 17.22 28.02
N LYS A 156 17.68 18.47 28.38
CA LYS A 156 16.72 19.57 28.36
C LYS A 156 16.29 19.88 26.94
N GLU A 157 17.21 19.86 25.97
CA GLU A 157 16.87 20.09 24.56
C GLU A 157 15.90 19.04 24.01
N LEU A 158 16.12 17.75 24.30
CA LEU A 158 15.19 16.67 23.91
C LEU A 158 13.80 16.80 24.56
N LEU A 159 13.72 17.22 25.82
CA LEU A 159 12.45 17.46 26.52
C LEU A 159 11.74 18.74 26.09
N THR A 160 12.46 19.70 25.48
CA THR A 160 11.87 20.96 25.00
C THR A 160 11.40 20.85 23.54
N THR A 161 11.99 19.95 22.75
CA THR A 161 11.76 19.84 21.29
C THR A 161 10.53 18.99 20.93
N VAL A 162 10.12 18.04 21.77
CA VAL A 162 8.92 17.22 21.51
C VAL A 162 7.86 17.52 22.56
N ARG A 163 6.91 18.41 22.23
CA ARG A 163 5.65 18.55 22.96
C ARG A 163 4.55 17.84 22.15
N PRO A 164 4.22 16.56 22.44
CA PRO A 164 3.19 15.81 21.71
C PRO A 164 1.80 16.46 21.73
N ARG A 165 1.57 17.33 22.72
CA ARG A 165 0.29 18.00 22.95
C ARG A 165 -0.01 19.12 21.95
N ASP A 166 1.02 19.66 21.30
CA ASP A 166 0.87 20.72 20.30
C ASP A 166 0.57 20.11 18.92
N LEU A 167 1.20 18.98 18.57
CA LEU A 167 0.97 18.27 17.30
C LEU A 167 -0.45 17.70 17.18
N LEU A 168 -1.00 17.12 18.25
CA LEU A 168 -2.38 16.59 18.26
C LEU A 168 -3.44 17.69 18.07
N LYS A 169 -3.22 18.88 18.65
CA LYS A 169 -4.10 20.04 18.43
C LYS A 169 -4.03 20.52 16.99
N GLU A 170 -2.85 20.52 16.39
CA GLU A 170 -2.66 21.00 15.03
C GLU A 170 -3.27 20.06 13.99
N LEU A 171 -3.14 18.74 14.17
CA LEU A 171 -3.82 17.73 13.35
C LEU A 171 -5.35 17.84 13.41
N GLU A 172 -5.94 18.01 14.61
CA GLU A 172 -7.39 18.15 14.78
C GLU A 172 -7.92 19.44 14.10
N THR A 173 -7.13 20.52 14.09
CA THR A 173 -7.47 21.76 13.37
C THR A 173 -7.30 21.67 11.84
N LEU A 174 -6.47 20.75 11.34
CA LEU A 174 -6.26 20.53 9.90
C LEU A 174 -7.34 19.59 9.33
N GLU A 175 -7.71 18.53 10.04
CA GLU A 175 -8.84 17.67 9.68
C GLU A 175 -10.16 18.44 9.69
N GLY A 176 -10.40 19.27 10.73
CA GLY A 176 -11.60 20.11 10.80
C GLY A 176 -11.74 21.12 9.66
N ARG A 177 -10.63 21.53 9.03
CA ARG A 177 -10.62 22.47 7.90
C ARG A 177 -10.86 21.78 6.56
N LYS A 178 -10.40 20.54 6.39
CA LYS A 178 -10.67 19.71 5.21
C LYS A 178 -12.12 19.23 5.12
N ALA A 179 -12.83 19.10 6.25
CA ALA A 179 -14.23 18.69 6.27
C ALA A 179 -15.24 19.81 5.94
N VAL A 180 -14.78 21.06 5.88
CA VAL A 180 -15.63 22.26 5.67
C VAL A 180 -15.41 22.88 4.27
N SER A 181 -14.40 22.43 3.53
CA SER A 181 -14.12 22.82 2.14
C SER A 181 -14.55 21.75 1.15
#